data_AF-A0A519CQ47-F1
#
_entry.id   AF-A0A519CQ47-F1
#
_cell.length_a   1.000
_cell.length_b   1.000
_cell.length_c   1.000
_cell.angle_alpha   90.00
_cell.angle_beta   90.00
_cell.angle_gamma   90.00
#
_symmetry.space_group_name_H-M   'P 1'
#
loop_
_entity.id
_entity.type
_entity.pdbx_description
1 polymer ?
#
loop_
_entity_poly.entity_id
_entity_poly.type
_entity_poly.pdbx_seq_one_letter_code
_entity_poly.pdbx_strand_id
1 'polypeptide(L)'
;MRAIGLEFTMVVEETSSLTVAKLKALCVLNDLATSGKKSVLVNRLLEHGLGRSEVGLSGKKATKPKPSKKKAPEVIEEEFVMSLEDEDIATPKEDDCDDDEVVLQDVELVDDDFIDGEILDADIIYEDEEEEIATVVPIPRKSKQSVNPATLVDIIKRPQVAAILLTAMMLAAGGWWYINNQLDPFTGDPLKYGDEMKYSISEGELIATEGFLDLVLDNVETDDDICKIRLEYSGMGQTSIADGGGGELHSQSSMDRLGAVSVRGGQGGDWLAVEATNSFDFDEFKVQRHLRSPIPGSTACSESFASVSGSSELTITSWTELREQSSVANQVQWSLALESAYQGNMMSYGIGSLFGGLETIAPGFALLSQPVEVKELFANDLIDNDATGSNLGWDWRVIGIEKIGSESMWKITATHHDLESYCLGSASMTLWIGEDIPWAAKQTVDVVISGSDSNRAG
;
A
#
# COMPACT_ATOMS: atom_id res chain seq x y z
N MET A 1 37.93 28.98 62.47
CA MET A 1 36.66 28.25 62.31
C MET A 1 35.83 28.92 61.22
N ARG A 2 35.66 28.27 60.07
CA ARG A 2 34.37 28.06 59.36
C ARG A 2 34.64 27.21 58.12
N ALA A 3 33.71 26.32 57.82
CA ALA A 3 33.93 25.24 56.87
C ALA A 3 33.84 25.72 55.41
N ILE A 4 34.57 25.00 54.54
CA ILE A 4 34.35 25.05 53.09
C ILE A 4 33.03 24.33 52.83
N GLY A 5 31.98 25.09 52.50
CA GLY A 5 30.69 24.54 52.08
C GLY A 5 30.75 24.11 50.62
N LEU A 6 30.95 22.82 50.38
CA LEU A 6 30.61 22.20 49.10
C LEU A 6 29.09 22.12 49.01
N GLU A 7 28.46 23.06 48.30
CA GLU A 7 27.06 22.92 47.90
C GLU A 7 26.99 21.84 46.80
N PHE A 8 26.68 20.62 47.23
CA PHE A 8 26.20 19.55 46.35
C PHE A 8 24.83 19.98 45.81
N THR A 9 24.80 20.60 44.64
CA THR A 9 23.57 20.73 43.85
C THR A 9 23.18 19.34 43.39
N MET A 10 22.26 18.71 44.13
CA MET A 10 21.60 17.48 43.69
C MET A 10 20.82 17.80 42.40
N VAL A 11 21.39 17.40 41.26
CA VAL A 11 20.63 17.27 40.02
C VAL A 11 19.67 16.11 40.25
N VAL A 12 18.46 16.43 40.68
CA VAL A 12 17.35 15.49 40.66
C VAL A 12 17.05 15.27 39.19
N GLU A 13 17.39 14.10 38.66
CA GLU A 13 16.91 13.69 37.33
C GLU A 13 15.38 13.55 37.43
N GLU A 14 14.65 14.60 37.02
CA GLU A 14 13.19 14.56 36.92
C GLU A 14 12.83 13.61 35.76
N THR A 15 12.61 12.34 36.09
CA THR A 15 12.30 11.29 35.10
C THR A 15 10.87 11.46 34.58
N SER A 16 10.74 11.95 33.34
CA SER A 16 9.48 11.93 32.59
C SER A 16 8.86 10.53 32.56
N SER A 17 7.54 10.43 32.70
CA SER A 17 6.78 9.19 32.51
C SER A 17 6.78 8.70 31.06
N LEU A 18 7.04 9.57 30.07
CA LEU A 18 6.94 9.25 28.65
C LEU A 18 8.08 8.37 28.13
N THR A 19 7.79 7.54 27.14
CA THR A 19 8.82 6.73 26.46
C THR A 19 9.74 7.61 25.61
N VAL A 20 10.96 7.13 25.32
CA VAL A 20 11.92 7.88 24.50
C VAL A 20 11.39 8.12 23.09
N ALA A 21 10.56 7.22 22.56
CA ALA A 21 9.86 7.40 21.28
C ALA A 21 8.89 8.60 21.32
N LYS A 22 8.00 8.68 22.32
CA LYS A 22 7.06 9.82 22.47
C LYS A 22 7.79 11.15 22.65
N LEU A 23 8.89 11.18 23.41
CA LEU A 23 9.71 12.39 23.56
C LEU A 23 10.43 12.80 22.27
N LYS A 24 10.86 11.84 21.43
CA LYS A 24 11.40 12.15 20.10
C LYS A 24 10.34 12.67 19.14
N ALA A 25 9.13 12.09 19.14
CA ALA A 25 8.01 12.59 18.34
C ALA A 25 7.65 14.04 18.71
N LEU A 26 7.56 14.34 20.01
CA LEU A 26 7.37 15.73 20.49
C LEU A 26 8.50 16.68 20.07
N CYS A 27 9.75 16.21 20.00
CA CYS A 27 10.84 17.01 19.44
C CYS A 27 10.65 17.27 17.93
N VAL A 28 10.25 16.27 17.14
CA VAL A 28 9.99 16.44 15.69
C VAL A 28 8.86 17.44 15.45
N LEU A 29 7.76 17.34 16.21
CA LEU A 29 6.61 18.26 16.13
C LEU A 29 6.92 19.72 16.54
N ASN A 30 8.11 19.99 17.08
CA ASN A 30 8.57 21.31 17.51
C ASN A 30 9.89 21.73 16.82
N ASP A 31 10.30 21.07 15.73
CA ASP A 31 11.56 21.32 15.01
C ASP A 31 12.84 21.21 15.88
N LEU A 32 12.79 20.41 16.95
CA LEU A 32 13.88 20.20 17.89
C LEU A 32 14.70 18.93 17.56
N ALA A 33 16.02 19.02 17.77
CA ALA A 33 16.92 17.88 17.56
C ALA A 33 16.50 16.65 18.40
N THR A 34 16.41 15.49 17.76
CA THR A 34 15.98 14.21 18.37
C THR A 34 17.11 13.40 19.02
N SER A 35 18.33 13.93 19.03
CA SER A 35 19.52 13.27 19.57
C SER A 35 19.74 13.57 21.07
N GLY A 36 20.12 12.52 21.82
CA GLY A 36 20.46 12.59 23.24
C GLY A 36 19.87 11.46 24.10
N LYS A 37 20.24 11.45 25.37
CA LYS A 37 19.57 10.63 26.41
C LYS A 37 18.21 11.24 26.76
N LYS A 38 17.32 10.44 27.37
CA LYS A 38 15.95 10.85 27.75
C LYS A 38 15.89 12.20 28.48
N SER A 39 16.78 12.45 29.45
CA SER A 39 16.86 13.71 30.20
C SER A 39 17.24 14.93 29.33
N VAL A 40 18.03 14.74 28.27
CA VAL A 40 18.39 15.81 27.32
C VAL A 40 17.20 16.22 26.46
N LEU A 41 16.38 15.26 26.03
CA LEU A 41 15.14 15.54 25.28
C LEU A 41 14.11 16.27 26.16
N VAL A 42 13.93 15.80 27.40
CA VAL A 42 13.04 16.44 28.40
C VAL A 42 13.44 17.90 28.65
N ASN A 43 14.72 18.18 28.91
CA ASN A 43 15.17 19.54 29.15
C ASN A 43 14.98 20.45 27.93
N ARG A 44 15.26 19.93 26.72
CA ARG A 44 15.08 20.66 25.46
C ARG A 44 13.62 21.04 25.19
N LEU A 45 12.67 20.15 25.49
CA LEU A 45 11.23 20.43 25.39
C LEU A 45 10.77 21.47 26.42
N LEU A 46 11.30 21.43 27.64
CA LEU A 46 11.02 22.43 28.68
C LEU A 46 11.63 23.82 28.36
N GLU A 47 12.83 23.86 27.75
CA GLU A 47 13.46 25.09 27.27
C GLU A 47 12.69 25.72 26.10
N HIS A 48 12.03 24.90 25.27
CA HIS A 48 11.13 25.35 24.20
C HIS A 48 9.77 25.85 24.70
N GLY A 49 9.46 25.68 25.99
CA GLY A 49 8.26 26.20 26.63
C GLY A 49 7.08 25.23 26.75
N LEU A 50 7.26 23.94 26.46
CA LEU A 50 6.22 22.94 26.71
C LEU A 50 5.93 22.80 28.21
N GLY A 51 4.67 22.57 28.55
CA GLY A 51 4.21 22.43 29.92
C GLY A 51 4.86 21.23 30.62
N ARG A 52 5.20 21.38 31.92
CA ARG A 52 5.71 20.25 32.72
C ARG A 52 4.78 19.03 32.71
N SER A 53 3.48 19.24 32.58
CA SER A 53 2.46 18.20 32.36
C SER A 53 2.64 17.45 31.03
N GLU A 54 2.84 18.17 29.93
CA GLU A 54 3.00 17.64 28.57
C GLU A 54 4.29 16.82 28.42
N VAL A 55 5.37 17.24 29.10
CA VAL A 55 6.64 16.50 29.15
C VAL A 55 6.59 15.34 30.19
N GLY A 56 5.43 15.08 30.81
CA GLY A 56 5.23 13.94 31.72
C GLY A 56 5.91 14.08 33.09
N LEU A 57 6.08 15.30 33.59
CA LEU A 57 6.62 15.60 34.92
C LEU A 57 5.50 15.90 35.91
N SER A 58 5.34 15.02 36.91
CA SER A 58 4.28 15.15 37.92
C SER A 58 4.48 16.39 38.80
N GLY A 59 3.67 17.42 38.56
CA GLY A 59 3.72 18.69 39.29
C GLY A 59 3.30 18.55 40.76
N LYS A 60 4.23 18.76 41.69
CA LYS A 60 3.91 18.92 43.11
C LYS A 60 3.05 20.17 43.31
N LYS A 61 1.77 19.99 43.66
CA LYS A 61 0.81 21.06 43.95
C LYS A 61 1.35 21.99 45.06
N ALA A 62 1.66 23.24 44.71
CA ALA A 62 2.04 24.29 45.64
C ALA A 62 0.94 25.37 45.73
N THR A 63 0.32 25.41 46.91
CA THR A 63 -0.72 26.31 47.43
C THR A 63 -0.66 27.77 46.98
N LYS A 64 -1.81 28.32 46.54
CA LYS A 64 -2.04 29.76 46.29
C LYS A 64 -1.87 30.61 47.57
N PRO A 65 -1.18 31.77 47.51
CA PRO A 65 -1.43 32.91 48.37
C PRO A 65 -2.26 34.01 47.66
N LYS A 66 -2.91 34.87 48.44
CA LYS A 66 -3.95 35.83 48.01
C LYS A 66 -3.60 37.27 48.45
N PRO A 67 -3.72 38.27 47.55
CA PRO A 67 -3.97 39.67 47.93
C PRO A 67 -5.24 40.21 47.23
N SER A 68 -6.31 40.66 47.90
CA SER A 68 -6.49 41.92 48.66
C SER A 68 -6.62 43.20 47.80
N LYS A 69 -7.84 43.75 47.74
CA LYS A 69 -8.27 44.93 46.96
C LYS A 69 -7.62 46.26 47.40
N LYS A 70 -7.42 47.23 46.47
CA LYS A 70 -7.71 48.68 46.66
C LYS A 70 -7.60 49.55 45.38
N LYS A 71 -8.75 50.16 45.01
CA LYS A 71 -9.08 51.44 44.32
C LYS A 71 -8.18 52.09 43.23
N ALA A 72 -8.85 52.48 42.13
CA ALA A 72 -8.48 53.38 41.01
C ALA A 72 -8.77 54.89 41.35
N PRO A 73 -8.77 55.91 40.43
CA PRO A 73 -8.56 55.98 38.95
C PRO A 73 -7.34 56.88 38.56
N GLU A 74 -7.01 57.28 37.31
CA GLU A 74 -7.80 57.92 36.22
C GLU A 74 -7.03 57.95 34.86
N VAL A 75 -7.72 57.57 33.76
CA VAL A 75 -7.73 58.00 32.32
C VAL A 75 -6.50 58.82 31.79
N ILE A 76 -5.96 58.68 30.57
CA ILE A 76 -6.45 58.39 29.19
C ILE A 76 -5.36 57.53 28.48
N GLU A 77 -5.44 56.92 27.28
CA GLU A 77 -6.25 57.12 26.04
C GLU A 77 -6.55 55.75 25.34
N GLU A 78 -6.72 55.66 24.01
CA GLU A 78 -7.32 54.50 23.30
C GLU A 78 -6.38 53.76 22.31
N GLU A 79 -6.46 52.42 22.26
CA GLU A 79 -6.32 51.66 21.01
C GLU A 79 -7.21 50.40 21.06
N PHE A 80 -7.93 50.09 19.97
CA PHE A 80 -9.12 49.23 19.97
C PHE A 80 -8.81 47.85 19.40
N VAL A 81 -8.93 46.79 20.21
CA VAL A 81 -8.78 45.39 19.76
C VAL A 81 -10.06 44.62 20.13
N MET A 82 -10.72 44.03 19.13
CA MET A 82 -11.98 43.30 19.32
C MET A 82 -11.80 42.00 20.10
N SER A 83 -12.76 41.71 20.98
CA SER A 83 -12.89 40.45 21.71
C SER A 83 -13.96 39.56 21.08
N LEU A 84 -13.75 38.25 21.15
CA LEU A 84 -14.74 37.17 21.20
C LEU A 84 -14.18 36.22 22.28
N GLU A 85 -14.65 36.29 23.52
CA GLU A 85 -15.84 35.61 24.06
C GLU A 85 -15.68 34.08 24.12
N ASP A 86 -15.55 33.57 25.34
CA ASP A 86 -15.36 32.15 25.68
C ASP A 86 -16.69 31.38 25.67
N GLU A 87 -16.71 30.14 25.17
CA GLU A 87 -17.71 29.12 25.55
C GLU A 87 -17.04 27.81 26.01
N ASP A 88 -17.71 27.11 26.93
CA ASP A 88 -17.13 26.08 27.79
C ASP A 88 -16.85 24.72 27.09
N ILE A 89 -15.60 24.25 27.14
CA ILE A 89 -15.28 22.84 26.83
C ILE A 89 -15.52 21.96 28.07
N ALA A 90 -16.55 21.12 27.99
CA ALA A 90 -16.80 20.07 28.97
C ALA A 90 -15.83 18.89 28.80
N THR A 91 -15.31 18.37 29.91
CA THR A 91 -14.45 17.18 29.96
C THR A 91 -15.21 15.91 29.56
N PRO A 92 -14.73 15.12 28.58
CA PRO A 92 -15.08 13.71 28.46
C PRO A 92 -14.49 12.91 29.63
N LYS A 93 -15.11 11.78 29.95
CA LYS A 93 -14.62 10.85 30.99
C LYS A 93 -13.68 9.83 30.35
N GLU A 94 -12.74 9.35 31.16
CA GLU A 94 -12.12 8.04 30.94
C GLU A 94 -13.21 6.99 31.21
N ASP A 95 -13.58 6.21 30.19
CA ASP A 95 -14.29 4.94 30.35
C ASP A 95 -13.30 3.84 29.94
N ASP A 96 -13.05 2.90 30.85
CA ASP A 96 -12.10 1.80 30.66
C ASP A 96 -12.63 0.79 29.64
N CYS A 97 -11.77 0.33 28.74
CA CYS A 97 -11.98 -0.91 27.97
C CYS A 97 -11.11 -2.01 28.60
N ASP A 98 -11.74 -3.07 29.12
CA ASP A 98 -11.05 -4.21 29.71
C ASP A 98 -10.20 -4.96 28.67
N ASP A 99 -8.90 -5.14 28.97
CA ASP A 99 -8.01 -6.08 28.25
C ASP A 99 -8.25 -7.51 28.80
N ASP A 100 -8.78 -8.41 27.96
CA ASP A 100 -8.84 -9.85 28.29
C ASP A 100 -7.44 -10.49 28.21
N GLU A 101 -6.80 -10.73 29.36
CA GLU A 101 -5.52 -11.44 29.46
C GLU A 101 -5.61 -12.89 28.90
N VAL A 102 -4.97 -13.14 27.75
CA VAL A 102 -4.64 -14.50 27.31
C VAL A 102 -3.25 -14.89 27.80
N VAL A 103 -3.21 -15.71 28.85
CA VAL A 103 -1.98 -16.21 29.48
C VAL A 103 -1.21 -17.14 28.53
N LEU A 104 -0.02 -16.71 28.10
CA LEU A 104 1.00 -17.61 27.53
C LEU A 104 1.72 -18.35 28.67
N GLN A 105 1.66 -19.68 28.65
CA GLN A 105 2.49 -20.53 29.52
C GLN A 105 3.75 -20.98 28.78
N ASP A 106 4.89 -20.87 29.46
CA ASP A 106 6.17 -21.39 29.00
C ASP A 106 6.11 -22.91 28.77
N VAL A 107 6.70 -23.37 27.66
CA VAL A 107 7.03 -24.78 27.45
C VAL A 107 8.51 -24.87 27.14
N GLU A 108 9.23 -25.66 27.95
CA GLU A 108 10.68 -25.83 27.86
C GLU A 108 11.12 -26.52 26.56
N LEU A 109 12.31 -26.13 26.12
CA LEU A 109 13.04 -26.76 25.01
C LEU A 109 13.44 -28.20 25.38
N VAL A 110 13.25 -29.13 24.43
CA VAL A 110 13.91 -30.44 24.44
C VAL A 110 14.57 -30.63 23.08
N ASP A 111 15.90 -30.74 23.08
CA ASP A 111 16.69 -31.11 21.92
C ASP A 111 16.48 -32.59 21.57
N ASP A 112 16.26 -32.91 20.29
CA ASP A 112 16.92 -34.02 19.56
C ASP A 112 16.37 -34.12 18.10
N ASP A 113 17.04 -34.95 17.28
CA ASP A 113 16.71 -35.34 15.88
C ASP A 113 16.97 -34.31 14.77
N PHE A 114 18.25 -33.98 14.60
CA PHE A 114 18.83 -33.58 13.31
C PHE A 114 18.87 -34.81 12.37
N ILE A 115 18.19 -34.77 11.21
CA ILE A 115 18.31 -35.81 10.19
C ILE A 115 19.46 -35.47 9.24
N ASP A 116 20.57 -36.21 9.34
CA ASP A 116 21.69 -36.11 8.39
C ASP A 116 21.28 -36.56 6.98
N GLY A 117 21.33 -35.64 6.02
CA GLY A 117 21.19 -35.94 4.60
C GLY A 117 22.53 -36.37 3.99
N GLU A 118 22.74 -37.68 3.86
CA GLU A 118 23.93 -38.26 3.24
C GLU A 118 24.05 -37.87 1.75
N ILE A 119 25.11 -37.13 1.40
CA ILE A 119 25.43 -36.76 0.02
C ILE A 119 26.08 -37.96 -0.67
N LEU A 120 25.40 -38.52 -1.67
CA LEU A 120 25.94 -39.60 -2.50
C LEU A 120 26.83 -39.04 -3.61
N ASP A 121 28.15 -39.05 -3.39
CA ASP A 121 29.13 -38.82 -4.45
C ASP A 121 29.08 -39.96 -5.47
N ALA A 122 28.72 -39.63 -6.72
CA ALA A 122 28.69 -40.56 -7.84
C ALA A 122 30.07 -40.65 -8.50
N ASP A 123 30.87 -41.64 -8.09
CA ASP A 123 32.21 -41.85 -8.65
C ASP A 123 32.12 -42.43 -10.09
N ILE A 124 32.68 -41.70 -11.06
CA ILE A 124 32.59 -42.05 -12.49
C ILE A 124 33.77 -42.95 -12.85
N ILE A 125 33.53 -44.26 -12.85
CA ILE A 125 34.52 -45.23 -13.35
C ILE A 125 34.56 -45.18 -14.87
N TYR A 126 35.65 -44.63 -15.41
CA TYR A 126 36.10 -44.87 -16.77
C TYR A 126 36.97 -46.13 -16.79
N GLU A 127 36.53 -47.20 -17.44
CA GLU A 127 37.36 -48.37 -17.76
C GLU A 127 37.30 -48.66 -19.26
N ASP A 128 38.39 -48.33 -19.96
CA ASP A 128 38.71 -48.75 -21.33
C ASP A 128 39.90 -49.73 -21.28
N GLU A 129 39.80 -50.83 -22.05
CA GLU A 129 40.86 -51.80 -22.47
C GLU A 129 41.65 -52.53 -21.34
N GLU A 130 41.88 -53.85 -21.33
CA GLU A 130 42.47 -54.73 -22.37
C GLU A 130 42.09 -56.24 -22.20
N GLU A 131 42.50 -57.08 -23.14
CA GLU A 131 42.24 -58.53 -23.22
C GLU A 131 43.20 -59.40 -22.36
N GLU A 132 42.71 -60.48 -21.73
CA GLU A 132 43.52 -61.72 -21.57
C GLU A 132 42.67 -63.01 -21.70
N ILE A 133 43.25 -64.02 -22.35
CA ILE A 133 42.60 -65.29 -22.71
C ILE A 133 43.25 -66.45 -21.94
N ALA A 134 42.50 -67.20 -21.11
CA ALA A 134 43.03 -68.43 -20.49
C ALA A 134 42.01 -69.57 -20.21
N THR A 135 41.87 -70.46 -21.21
CA THR A 135 41.74 -71.93 -21.09
C THR A 135 40.56 -72.62 -20.35
N VAL A 136 40.15 -73.77 -20.91
CA VAL A 136 38.97 -74.58 -20.55
C VAL A 136 39.36 -75.84 -19.75
N VAL A 137 38.55 -76.21 -18.74
CA VAL A 137 38.41 -77.61 -18.26
C VAL A 137 36.91 -77.95 -18.07
N PRO A 138 36.37 -79.07 -18.60
CA PRO A 138 34.92 -79.35 -18.62
C PRO A 138 34.41 -80.43 -17.63
N ILE A 139 33.09 -80.68 -17.67
CA ILE A 139 32.29 -81.85 -17.16
C ILE A 139 31.61 -81.64 -15.78
N PRO A 140 30.36 -82.10 -15.51
CA PRO A 140 29.29 -82.65 -16.39
C PRO A 140 27.97 -81.85 -16.38
N ARG A 141 27.14 -82.07 -17.41
CA ARG A 141 25.73 -81.61 -17.44
C ARG A 141 24.87 -82.41 -16.44
N LYS A 142 24.07 -81.72 -15.62
CA LYS A 142 22.77 -82.23 -15.12
C LYS A 142 21.62 -81.36 -15.65
N SER A 143 20.41 -81.88 -15.55
CA SER A 143 19.36 -81.67 -16.54
C SER A 143 18.56 -80.37 -16.40
N LYS A 144 18.26 -79.77 -17.56
CA LYS A 144 16.98 -79.13 -17.94
C LYS A 144 16.17 -78.50 -16.79
N GLN A 145 16.24 -77.17 -16.69
CA GLN A 145 15.02 -76.38 -16.54
C GLN A 145 15.13 -75.17 -17.46
N SER A 146 14.44 -75.22 -18.59
CA SER A 146 14.32 -74.07 -19.50
C SER A 146 13.42 -73.04 -18.84
N VAL A 147 14.01 -72.06 -18.17
CA VAL A 147 13.31 -70.81 -17.85
C VAL A 147 13.11 -70.10 -19.19
N ASN A 148 11.91 -70.25 -19.77
CA ASN A 148 11.53 -69.44 -20.92
C ASN A 148 11.62 -67.97 -20.49
N PRO A 149 12.21 -67.07 -21.31
CA PRO A 149 12.18 -65.65 -21.00
C PRO A 149 10.72 -65.23 -20.94
N ALA A 150 10.29 -64.72 -19.78
CA ALA A 150 8.92 -64.25 -19.61
C ALA A 150 8.69 -63.08 -20.56
N THR A 151 7.84 -63.27 -21.56
CA THR A 151 7.40 -62.17 -22.41
C THR A 151 6.64 -61.17 -21.56
N LEU A 152 6.74 -59.88 -21.89
CA LEU A 152 6.16 -58.76 -21.12
C LEU A 152 4.68 -58.99 -20.74
N VAL A 153 3.95 -59.72 -21.59
CA VAL A 153 2.55 -60.12 -21.39
C VAL A 153 2.33 -61.03 -20.17
N ASP A 154 3.23 -61.96 -19.86
CA ASP A 154 3.10 -62.86 -18.70
C ASP A 154 3.57 -62.23 -17.39
N ILE A 155 4.34 -61.13 -17.46
CA ILE A 155 4.65 -60.26 -16.31
C ILE A 155 3.41 -59.43 -15.93
N ILE A 156 2.70 -58.86 -16.91
CA ILE A 156 1.49 -58.05 -16.71
C ILE A 156 0.30 -58.86 -16.15
N LYS A 157 0.22 -60.18 -16.42
CA LYS A 157 -0.83 -61.05 -15.84
C LYS A 157 -0.74 -61.25 -14.33
N ARG A 158 0.35 -60.83 -13.67
CA ARG A 158 0.45 -60.90 -12.20
C ARG A 158 -0.31 -59.71 -11.59
N PRO A 159 -1.34 -59.93 -10.75
CA PRO A 159 -2.19 -58.84 -10.25
C PRO A 159 -1.40 -57.79 -9.44
N GLN A 160 -0.33 -58.21 -8.75
CA GLN A 160 0.58 -57.31 -8.04
C GLN A 160 1.36 -56.38 -8.99
N VAL A 161 1.77 -56.87 -10.16
CA VAL A 161 2.50 -56.06 -11.15
C VAL A 161 1.55 -55.12 -11.88
N ALA A 162 0.34 -55.58 -12.22
CA ALA A 162 -0.70 -54.75 -12.82
C ALA A 162 -1.11 -53.57 -11.91
N ALA A 163 -1.19 -53.79 -10.59
CA ALA A 163 -1.47 -52.73 -9.62
C ALA A 163 -0.37 -51.66 -9.58
N ILE A 164 0.91 -52.08 -9.53
CA ILE A 164 2.06 -51.17 -9.53
C ILE A 164 2.12 -50.35 -10.83
N LEU A 165 1.84 -50.99 -11.98
CA LEU A 165 1.86 -50.35 -13.29
C LEU A 165 0.69 -49.35 -13.44
N LEU A 166 -0.49 -49.66 -12.91
CA LEU A 166 -1.62 -48.72 -12.84
C LEU A 166 -1.32 -47.52 -11.93
N THR A 167 -0.73 -47.73 -10.75
CA THR A 167 -0.33 -46.61 -9.88
C THR A 167 0.76 -45.75 -10.51
N ALA A 168 1.76 -46.37 -11.17
CA ALA A 168 2.78 -45.63 -11.91
C ALA A 168 2.18 -44.84 -13.08
N MET A 169 1.19 -45.39 -13.80
CA MET A 169 0.48 -44.69 -14.86
C MET A 169 -0.39 -43.54 -14.32
N MET A 170 -1.06 -43.71 -13.18
CA MET A 170 -1.80 -42.62 -12.52
C MET A 170 -0.88 -41.53 -11.99
N LEU A 171 0.28 -41.87 -11.42
CA LEU A 171 1.28 -40.89 -10.98
C LEU A 171 1.94 -40.18 -12.16
N ALA A 172 2.22 -40.87 -13.27
CA ALA A 172 2.74 -40.25 -14.49
C ALA A 172 1.70 -39.31 -15.14
N ALA A 173 0.43 -39.73 -15.23
CA ALA A 173 -0.63 -38.90 -15.78
C ALA A 173 -0.99 -37.71 -14.86
N GLY A 174 -1.04 -37.93 -13.54
CA GLY A 174 -1.29 -36.90 -12.54
C GLY A 174 -0.13 -35.91 -12.42
N GLY A 175 1.11 -36.39 -12.46
CA GLY A 175 2.31 -35.54 -12.48
C GLY A 175 2.44 -34.74 -13.77
N TRP A 176 2.18 -35.35 -14.93
CA TRP A 176 2.13 -34.64 -16.21
C TRP A 176 1.05 -33.54 -16.21
N TRP A 177 -0.15 -33.86 -15.70
CA TRP A 177 -1.22 -32.88 -15.58
C TRP A 177 -0.88 -31.76 -14.59
N TYR A 178 -0.30 -32.10 -13.43
CA TYR A 178 0.09 -31.12 -12.42
C TYR A 178 1.16 -30.14 -12.93
N ILE A 179 2.15 -30.62 -13.68
CA ILE A 179 3.20 -29.77 -14.27
C ILE A 179 2.66 -28.93 -15.43
N ASN A 180 1.90 -29.52 -16.35
CA ASN A 180 1.46 -28.85 -17.59
C ASN A 180 0.19 -27.97 -17.41
N ASN A 181 -0.30 -27.78 -16.19
CA ASN A 181 -1.54 -27.03 -15.92
C ASN A 181 -1.34 -25.91 -14.87
N GLN A 182 -0.10 -25.66 -14.46
CA GLN A 182 0.35 -24.43 -13.83
C GLN A 182 0.65 -23.39 -14.93
N LEU A 183 0.51 -22.10 -14.62
CA LEU A 183 1.09 -21.05 -15.47
C LEU A 183 2.60 -21.05 -15.30
N ASP A 184 3.32 -20.63 -16.34
CA ASP A 184 4.73 -20.30 -16.19
C ASP A 184 4.88 -19.09 -15.24
N PRO A 185 5.78 -19.15 -14.24
CA PRO A 185 6.00 -18.05 -13.32
C PRO A 185 6.84 -16.96 -13.99
N PHE A 186 6.42 -15.70 -13.84
CA PHE A 186 7.08 -14.57 -14.49
C PHE A 186 7.30 -13.39 -13.55
N THR A 187 8.11 -12.44 -13.98
CA THR A 187 8.33 -11.15 -13.31
C THR A 187 7.74 -10.05 -14.16
N GLY A 188 7.12 -9.03 -13.56
CA GLY A 188 6.50 -7.93 -14.30
C GLY A 188 7.47 -7.27 -15.30
N ASP A 189 7.00 -7.09 -16.53
CA ASP A 189 7.73 -6.40 -17.59
C ASP A 189 7.59 -4.88 -17.41
N PRO A 190 8.67 -4.08 -17.56
CA PRO A 190 8.59 -2.63 -17.42
C PRO A 190 7.92 -1.99 -18.64
N LEU A 191 7.19 -0.88 -18.41
CA LEU A 191 6.64 -0.06 -19.49
C LEU A 191 7.74 0.49 -20.41
N LYS A 192 7.39 0.60 -21.70
CA LYS A 192 8.21 1.15 -22.77
C LYS A 192 7.56 2.43 -23.29
N TYR A 193 8.38 3.30 -23.88
CA TYR A 193 7.89 4.52 -24.53
C TYR A 193 6.98 4.16 -25.72
N GLY A 194 5.84 4.81 -25.82
CA GLY A 194 4.83 4.52 -26.84
C GLY A 194 3.87 3.38 -26.49
N ASP A 195 3.98 2.74 -25.31
CA ASP A 195 2.97 1.78 -24.85
C ASP A 195 1.62 2.50 -24.59
N GLU A 196 0.52 1.92 -25.06
CA GLU A 196 -0.85 2.44 -24.94
C GLU A 196 -1.79 1.30 -24.53
N MET A 197 -2.64 1.56 -23.53
CA MET A 197 -3.74 0.67 -23.14
C MET A 197 -5.07 1.45 -23.18
N LYS A 198 -6.09 0.86 -23.80
CA LYS A 198 -7.49 1.29 -23.67
C LYS A 198 -8.26 0.28 -22.84
N TYR A 199 -9.09 0.77 -21.94
CA TYR A 199 -9.85 -0.02 -20.99
C TYR A 199 -11.28 0.53 -20.82
N SER A 200 -12.20 -0.29 -20.33
CA SER A 200 -13.58 0.12 -20.04
C SER A 200 -13.81 0.10 -18.52
N ILE A 201 -14.35 1.19 -17.98
CA ILE A 201 -14.76 1.27 -16.57
C ILE A 201 -16.24 0.90 -16.49
N SER A 202 -16.52 -0.22 -15.86
CA SER A 202 -17.87 -0.71 -15.56
C SER A 202 -18.16 -0.60 -14.07
N GLU A 203 -19.35 -0.11 -13.72
CA GLU A 203 -19.86 -0.11 -12.34
C GLU A 203 -18.95 0.60 -11.32
N GLY A 204 -18.38 1.75 -11.71
CA GLY A 204 -17.64 2.62 -10.79
C GLY A 204 -18.60 3.28 -9.79
N GLU A 205 -18.32 3.11 -8.50
CA GLU A 205 -19.07 3.74 -7.42
C GLU A 205 -18.11 4.40 -6.42
N LEU A 206 -18.38 5.66 -6.07
CA LEU A 206 -17.73 6.35 -4.98
C LEU A 206 -18.78 6.86 -4.01
N ILE A 207 -18.65 6.49 -2.73
CA ILE A 207 -19.50 6.99 -1.65
C ILE A 207 -18.67 7.91 -0.75
N ALA A 208 -19.15 9.15 -0.58
CA ALA A 208 -18.66 10.06 0.47
C ALA A 208 -19.74 10.22 1.55
N THR A 209 -19.32 10.23 2.81
CA THR A 209 -20.15 10.45 4.02
C THR A 209 -19.42 11.32 5.04
N GLU A 210 -20.19 12.07 5.83
CA GLU A 210 -19.73 12.89 6.97
C GLU A 210 -18.47 13.73 6.64
N GLY A 211 -17.41 13.68 7.46
CA GLY A 211 -16.25 14.59 7.35
C GLY A 211 -15.44 14.52 6.05
N PHE A 212 -15.75 13.62 5.13
CA PHE A 212 -15.20 13.65 3.76
C PHE A 212 -16.05 14.54 2.82
N LEU A 213 -17.33 14.77 3.11
CA LEU A 213 -18.14 15.77 2.39
C LEU A 213 -17.62 17.17 2.65
N ASP A 214 -17.17 17.52 3.85
CA ASP A 214 -16.73 18.88 4.18
C ASP A 214 -15.65 19.35 3.18
N LEU A 215 -14.66 18.51 2.88
CA LEU A 215 -13.61 18.80 1.87
C LEU A 215 -14.16 19.02 0.44
N VAL A 216 -15.25 18.32 0.09
CA VAL A 216 -15.88 18.40 -1.24
C VAL A 216 -16.82 19.61 -1.32
N LEU A 217 -17.59 19.88 -0.26
CA LEU A 217 -18.58 20.95 -0.16
C LEU A 217 -17.94 22.33 0.08
N ASP A 218 -16.78 22.41 0.74
CA ASP A 218 -16.01 23.65 0.88
C ASP A 218 -15.69 24.32 -0.48
N ASN A 219 -15.68 23.53 -1.56
CA ASN A 219 -15.41 23.98 -2.93
C ASN A 219 -16.68 24.18 -3.78
N VAL A 220 -17.88 23.94 -3.23
CA VAL A 220 -19.16 24.02 -3.95
C VAL A 220 -20.18 24.81 -3.12
N GLU A 221 -20.53 26.02 -3.55
CA GLU A 221 -21.55 26.85 -2.89
C GLU A 221 -22.93 26.18 -2.91
N THR A 222 -23.30 25.48 -1.83
CA THR A 222 -24.65 24.90 -1.64
C THR A 222 -25.21 25.23 -0.25
N ASP A 223 -26.42 25.78 -0.19
CA ASP A 223 -27.17 26.02 1.06
C ASP A 223 -27.80 24.74 1.66
N ASP A 224 -27.62 23.59 1.01
CA ASP A 224 -28.23 22.31 1.36
C ASP A 224 -27.35 21.52 2.38
N ASP A 225 -27.94 21.05 3.49
CA ASP A 225 -27.30 20.14 4.45
C ASP A 225 -27.22 18.72 3.85
N ILE A 226 -26.21 18.50 3.00
CA ILE A 226 -25.95 17.23 2.33
C ILE A 226 -25.21 16.31 3.30
N CYS A 227 -25.77 15.10 3.49
CA CYS A 227 -25.31 14.12 4.49
C CYS A 227 -24.51 12.96 3.85
N LYS A 228 -24.80 12.65 2.58
CA LYS A 228 -24.13 11.60 1.80
C LYS A 228 -24.15 11.96 0.32
N ILE A 229 -23.02 11.78 -0.36
CA ILE A 229 -22.90 11.86 -1.82
C ILE A 229 -22.52 10.48 -2.35
N ARG A 230 -23.17 10.04 -3.41
CA ARG A 230 -22.85 8.83 -4.16
C ARG A 230 -22.64 9.20 -5.62
N LEU A 231 -21.45 8.93 -6.13
CA LEU A 231 -21.10 9.08 -7.54
C LEU A 231 -21.16 7.69 -8.17
N GLU A 232 -21.95 7.53 -9.23
CA GLU A 232 -21.96 6.33 -10.08
C GLU A 232 -21.42 6.73 -11.44
N TYR A 233 -20.40 6.02 -11.94
CA TYR A 233 -19.73 6.35 -13.19
C TYR A 233 -19.38 5.13 -14.02
N SER A 234 -19.50 5.26 -15.35
CA SER A 234 -19.03 4.27 -16.31
C SER A 234 -18.60 4.94 -17.61
N GLY A 235 -17.72 4.29 -18.37
CA GLY A 235 -17.18 4.85 -19.60
C GLY A 235 -15.90 4.16 -20.07
N MET A 236 -15.08 4.88 -20.83
CA MET A 236 -13.83 4.39 -21.38
C MET A 236 -12.64 5.17 -20.82
N GLY A 237 -11.54 4.46 -20.61
CA GLY A 237 -10.25 5.02 -20.22
C GLY A 237 -9.17 4.68 -21.24
N GLN A 238 -8.18 5.55 -21.36
CA GLN A 238 -6.97 5.33 -22.13
C GLN A 238 -5.76 5.84 -21.36
N THR A 239 -4.81 4.95 -21.09
CA THR A 239 -3.49 5.31 -20.56
C THR A 239 -2.44 5.14 -21.67
N SER A 240 -1.46 6.04 -21.70
CA SER A 240 -0.39 6.03 -22.69
C SER A 240 0.90 6.67 -22.16
N ILE A 241 2.04 6.09 -22.55
CA ILE A 241 3.37 6.61 -22.27
C ILE A 241 3.89 7.32 -23.51
N ALA A 242 4.30 8.59 -23.39
CA ALA A 242 4.79 9.37 -24.51
C ALA A 242 6.08 8.79 -25.11
N ASP A 243 6.24 8.90 -26.44
CA ASP A 243 7.51 8.64 -27.15
C ASP A 243 8.11 9.96 -27.64
N GLY A 244 8.84 10.61 -26.74
CA GLY A 244 9.54 11.87 -26.97
C GLY A 244 10.65 11.77 -28.02
N GLY A 245 10.49 12.50 -29.12
CA GLY A 245 11.49 12.56 -30.19
C GLY A 245 12.74 13.36 -29.81
N GLY A 246 13.77 13.30 -30.66
CA GLY A 246 15.03 14.05 -30.48
C GLY A 246 14.93 15.57 -30.38
N GLY A 247 13.75 16.16 -30.63
CA GLY A 247 13.46 17.55 -30.34
C GLY A 247 13.47 17.83 -28.83
N GLU A 248 12.94 16.91 -28.01
CA GLU A 248 12.83 17.07 -26.56
C GLU A 248 14.19 17.09 -25.86
N LEU A 249 15.23 16.52 -26.48
CA LEU A 249 16.56 16.38 -25.90
C LEU A 249 17.42 17.66 -25.97
N HIS A 250 16.79 18.85 -25.94
CA HIS A 250 17.46 20.16 -26.01
C HIS A 250 18.58 20.39 -24.98
N SER A 251 18.50 19.72 -23.82
CA SER A 251 19.49 19.82 -22.73
C SER A 251 20.61 18.77 -22.81
N GLN A 252 20.56 17.83 -23.76
CA GLN A 252 21.49 16.70 -23.86
C GLN A 252 22.28 16.72 -25.18
N SER A 253 23.51 16.23 -25.14
CA SER A 253 24.36 16.09 -26.34
C SER A 253 24.29 14.71 -26.99
N SER A 254 23.57 13.75 -26.38
CA SER A 254 23.41 12.39 -26.91
C SER A 254 21.94 12.00 -27.03
N MET A 255 21.68 11.02 -27.90
CA MET A 255 20.34 10.50 -28.22
C MET A 255 19.98 9.29 -27.33
N ASP A 256 20.71 9.05 -26.25
CA ASP A 256 20.59 7.85 -25.41
C ASP A 256 19.31 7.85 -24.54
N ARG A 257 18.54 8.94 -24.57
CA ARG A 257 17.29 9.18 -23.81
C ARG A 257 16.09 9.43 -24.72
N LEU A 258 16.12 8.90 -25.95
CA LEU A 258 14.94 8.86 -26.82
C LEU A 258 13.73 8.27 -26.09
N GLY A 259 12.55 8.83 -26.33
CA GLY A 259 11.31 8.53 -25.60
C GLY A 259 10.98 9.53 -24.49
N ALA A 260 11.98 10.21 -23.90
CA ALA A 260 11.74 11.18 -22.83
C ALA A 260 11.29 12.56 -23.34
N VAL A 261 10.45 13.25 -22.56
CA VAL A 261 9.89 14.58 -22.85
C VAL A 261 10.57 15.65 -21.98
N SER A 262 10.74 16.87 -22.51
CA SER A 262 11.32 18.00 -21.77
C SER A 262 10.23 18.80 -21.04
N VAL A 263 10.08 18.55 -19.73
CA VAL A 263 9.12 19.24 -18.87
C VAL A 263 9.79 20.34 -18.04
N ARG A 264 9.09 21.46 -17.82
CA ARG A 264 9.57 22.55 -16.96
C ARG A 264 9.02 22.38 -15.54
N GLY A 265 9.90 22.07 -14.59
CA GLY A 265 9.53 21.87 -13.19
C GLY A 265 9.22 23.17 -12.45
N GLY A 266 8.63 23.08 -11.25
CA GLY A 266 8.12 24.24 -10.50
C GLY A 266 9.15 25.31 -10.11
N GLN A 267 10.44 24.98 -10.09
CA GLN A 267 11.54 25.94 -9.90
C GLN A 267 11.99 26.64 -11.20
N GLY A 268 11.32 26.38 -12.33
CA GLY A 268 11.66 26.93 -13.65
C GLY A 268 12.89 26.31 -14.31
N GLY A 269 13.37 25.17 -13.82
CA GLY A 269 14.36 24.34 -14.50
C GLY A 269 13.70 23.36 -15.47
N ASP A 270 14.40 23.02 -16.56
CA ASP A 270 13.95 22.05 -17.55
C ASP A 270 14.52 20.66 -17.23
N TRP A 271 13.65 19.65 -17.19
CA TRP A 271 13.94 18.28 -16.77
C TRP A 271 13.54 17.30 -17.88
N LEU A 272 14.24 16.16 -17.97
CA LEU A 272 13.82 15.05 -18.82
C LEU A 272 13.01 14.06 -17.99
N ALA A 273 11.77 13.85 -18.39
CA ALA A 273 10.81 13.01 -17.69
C ALA A 273 10.17 11.98 -18.62
N VAL A 274 9.65 10.91 -18.03
CA VAL A 274 8.61 10.09 -18.65
C VAL A 274 7.29 10.84 -18.47
N GLU A 275 6.56 11.04 -19.56
CA GLU A 275 5.19 11.58 -19.53
C GLU A 275 4.21 10.40 -19.64
N ALA A 276 3.37 10.24 -18.63
CA ALA A 276 2.25 9.30 -18.65
C ALA A 276 0.95 10.12 -18.67
N THR A 277 0.09 9.86 -19.67
CA THR A 277 -1.22 10.50 -19.78
C THR A 277 -2.31 9.45 -19.70
N ASN A 278 -3.23 9.64 -18.75
CA ASN A 278 -4.42 8.83 -18.55
C ASN A 278 -5.68 9.69 -18.70
N SER A 279 -6.48 9.39 -19.73
CA SER A 279 -7.71 10.09 -20.07
C SER A 279 -8.92 9.19 -19.83
N PHE A 280 -9.96 9.74 -19.23
CA PHE A 280 -11.23 9.09 -18.93
C PHE A 280 -12.36 9.88 -19.60
N ASP A 281 -13.21 9.16 -20.32
CA ASP A 281 -14.46 9.67 -20.91
C ASP A 281 -15.62 8.88 -20.28
N PHE A 282 -16.35 9.55 -19.39
CA PHE A 282 -17.47 8.99 -18.65
C PHE A 282 -18.79 9.31 -19.37
N ASP A 283 -19.23 8.38 -20.22
CA ASP A 283 -20.50 8.40 -20.95
C ASP A 283 -21.73 8.55 -20.02
N GLU A 284 -21.66 7.90 -18.85
CA GLU A 284 -22.71 7.95 -17.82
C GLU A 284 -22.09 8.32 -16.48
N PHE A 285 -22.28 9.57 -16.06
CA PHE A 285 -21.85 10.09 -14.76
C PHE A 285 -23.07 10.59 -13.97
N LYS A 286 -23.36 9.97 -12.82
CA LYS A 286 -24.50 10.32 -11.95
C LYS A 286 -24.01 10.75 -10.58
N VAL A 287 -24.54 11.87 -10.10
CA VAL A 287 -24.35 12.37 -8.73
C VAL A 287 -25.67 12.25 -7.99
N GLN A 288 -25.74 11.35 -7.01
CA GLN A 288 -26.85 11.23 -6.07
C GLN A 288 -26.47 11.91 -4.75
N ARG A 289 -27.28 12.87 -4.31
CA ARG A 289 -27.11 13.57 -3.03
C ARG A 289 -28.27 13.26 -2.09
N HIS A 290 -27.96 12.82 -0.87
CA HIS A 290 -28.91 12.65 0.22
C HIS A 290 -28.80 13.83 1.16
N LEU A 291 -29.93 14.49 1.41
CA LEU A 291 -30.03 15.54 2.43
C LEU A 291 -30.09 14.93 3.83
N ARG A 292 -29.78 15.69 4.86
CA ARG A 292 -30.00 15.26 6.25
C ARG A 292 -31.49 15.13 6.55
N SER A 293 -31.85 14.17 7.40
CA SER A 293 -33.26 13.94 7.76
C SER A 293 -33.87 15.18 8.45
N PRO A 294 -35.07 15.63 8.06
CA PRO A 294 -35.74 16.78 8.68
C PRO A 294 -36.31 16.47 10.08
N ILE A 295 -36.03 15.28 10.64
CA ILE A 295 -36.46 14.86 11.97
C ILE A 295 -35.54 15.51 13.03
N PRO A 296 -36.04 16.36 13.93
CA PRO A 296 -35.20 17.04 14.93
C PRO A 296 -34.43 16.05 15.81
N GLY A 297 -33.10 16.16 15.83
CA GLY A 297 -32.22 15.28 16.59
C GLY A 297 -31.79 13.99 15.89
N SER A 298 -32.17 13.78 14.62
CA SER A 298 -31.67 12.69 13.79
C SER A 298 -30.41 13.13 13.03
N THR A 299 -29.29 12.44 13.20
CA THR A 299 -28.09 12.64 12.37
C THR A 299 -28.16 11.95 11.01
N ALA A 300 -29.04 10.96 10.86
CA ALA A 300 -29.15 10.12 9.67
C ALA A 300 -29.59 10.86 8.40
N CYS A 301 -29.07 10.42 7.25
CA CYS A 301 -29.45 10.93 5.93
C CYS A 301 -30.85 10.47 5.52
N SER A 302 -31.54 11.25 4.69
CA SER A 302 -32.87 10.88 4.17
C SER A 302 -32.81 9.76 3.13
N GLU A 303 -33.79 8.85 3.14
CA GLU A 303 -33.94 7.82 2.08
C GLU A 303 -34.21 8.44 0.69
N SER A 304 -34.80 9.63 0.65
CA SER A 304 -34.91 10.43 -0.58
C SER A 304 -33.56 11.01 -0.99
N PHE A 305 -33.21 10.85 -2.26
CA PHE A 305 -32.05 11.47 -2.89
C PHE A 305 -32.49 12.37 -4.05
N ALA A 306 -31.71 13.42 -4.31
CA ALA A 306 -31.74 14.12 -5.59
C ALA A 306 -30.61 13.57 -6.48
N SER A 307 -30.92 13.22 -7.72
CA SER A 307 -29.95 12.70 -8.68
C SER A 307 -29.82 13.62 -9.88
N VAL A 308 -28.60 14.01 -10.23
CA VAL A 308 -28.26 14.65 -11.50
C VAL A 308 -27.38 13.71 -12.32
N SER A 309 -27.61 13.64 -13.63
CA SER A 309 -26.87 12.80 -14.57
C SER A 309 -26.32 13.63 -15.72
N GLY A 310 -25.12 13.30 -16.17
CA GLY A 310 -24.45 13.97 -17.28
C GLY A 310 -23.26 13.16 -17.77
N SER A 311 -22.32 13.83 -18.43
CA SER A 311 -21.04 13.25 -18.85
C SER A 311 -19.87 13.96 -18.18
N SER A 312 -18.71 13.29 -18.11
CA SER A 312 -17.50 13.86 -17.53
C SER A 312 -16.27 13.43 -18.32
N GLU A 313 -15.38 14.37 -18.63
CA GLU A 313 -14.06 14.12 -19.20
C GLU A 313 -13.00 14.48 -18.16
N LEU A 314 -12.03 13.60 -17.94
CA LEU A 314 -10.94 13.77 -16.98
C LEU A 314 -9.63 13.35 -17.66
N THR A 315 -8.63 14.21 -17.67
CA THR A 315 -7.29 13.88 -18.17
C THR A 315 -6.26 14.19 -17.11
N ILE A 316 -5.52 13.16 -16.72
CA ILE A 316 -4.43 13.21 -15.75
C ILE A 316 -3.13 13.00 -16.52
N THR A 317 -2.19 13.93 -16.41
CA THR A 317 -0.85 13.79 -16.99
C THR A 317 0.18 13.92 -15.87
N SER A 318 1.03 12.92 -15.70
CA SER A 318 2.13 12.93 -14.74
C SER A 318 3.47 12.94 -15.46
N TRP A 319 4.45 13.64 -14.88
CA TRP A 319 5.81 13.70 -15.36
C TRP A 319 6.79 13.22 -14.28
N THR A 320 7.47 12.11 -14.53
CA THR A 320 8.39 11.48 -13.56
C THR A 320 9.83 11.51 -14.07
N GLU A 321 10.78 11.97 -13.26
CA GLU A 321 12.18 12.15 -13.68
C GLU A 321 12.90 10.81 -13.92
N LEU A 322 13.65 10.71 -15.01
CA LEU A 322 14.37 9.47 -15.41
C LEU A 322 15.41 8.95 -14.41
N ARG A 323 15.99 9.81 -13.56
CA ARG A 323 17.12 9.44 -12.69
C ARG A 323 16.70 9.12 -11.26
N GLU A 324 15.91 10.02 -10.66
CA GLU A 324 15.52 9.92 -9.26
C GLU A 324 14.10 9.34 -9.10
N GLN A 325 13.41 9.04 -10.21
CA GLN A 325 12.03 8.50 -10.25
C GLN A 325 11.03 9.31 -9.42
N SER A 326 11.31 10.61 -9.27
CA SER A 326 10.50 11.57 -8.54
C SER A 326 9.51 12.27 -9.47
N SER A 327 8.30 12.55 -8.98
CA SER A 327 7.35 13.39 -9.70
C SER A 327 7.90 14.81 -9.83
N VAL A 328 7.96 15.30 -11.07
CA VAL A 328 8.37 16.67 -11.42
C VAL A 328 7.15 17.60 -11.41
N ALA A 329 6.04 17.11 -11.98
CA ALA A 329 4.76 17.78 -12.05
C ALA A 329 3.63 16.76 -12.25
N ASN A 330 2.40 17.16 -11.90
CA ASN A 330 1.18 16.46 -12.32
C ASN A 330 0.14 17.49 -12.74
N GLN A 331 -0.59 17.20 -13.82
CA GLN A 331 -1.69 18.00 -14.34
C GLN A 331 -2.99 17.21 -14.25
N VAL A 332 -4.06 17.86 -13.81
CA VAL A 332 -5.43 17.32 -13.81
C VAL A 332 -6.33 18.31 -14.53
N GLN A 333 -6.78 17.94 -15.72
CA GLN A 333 -7.79 18.66 -16.50
C GLN A 333 -9.11 17.93 -16.37
N TRP A 334 -10.19 18.64 -16.05
CA TRP A 334 -11.51 18.04 -15.89
C TRP A 334 -12.60 18.92 -16.49
N SER A 335 -13.63 18.27 -17.00
CA SER A 335 -14.80 18.88 -17.63
C SER A 335 -16.04 18.08 -17.23
N LEU A 336 -16.98 18.72 -16.54
CA LEU A 336 -18.21 18.13 -16.02
C LEU A 336 -19.41 18.78 -16.71
N ALA A 337 -20.19 17.97 -17.44
CA ALA A 337 -21.40 18.40 -18.14
C ALA A 337 -22.65 17.80 -17.48
N LEU A 338 -23.02 18.35 -16.32
CA LEU A 338 -24.25 18.04 -15.58
C LEU A 338 -25.38 18.99 -16.04
N GLU A 339 -26.02 19.73 -15.13
CA GLU A 339 -26.97 20.81 -15.49
C GLU A 339 -26.27 22.07 -16.05
N SER A 340 -25.00 22.26 -15.70
CA SER A 340 -24.12 23.31 -16.22
C SER A 340 -22.75 22.72 -16.53
N ALA A 341 -22.06 23.33 -17.50
CA ALA A 341 -20.71 22.94 -17.88
C ALA A 341 -19.69 23.58 -16.93
N TYR A 342 -19.01 22.76 -16.14
CA TYR A 342 -17.90 23.17 -15.29
C TYR A 342 -16.60 22.62 -15.88
N GLN A 343 -15.54 23.41 -15.87
CA GLN A 343 -14.22 22.99 -16.34
C GLN A 343 -13.15 23.50 -15.37
N GLY A 344 -12.10 22.72 -15.18
CA GLY A 344 -10.97 23.09 -14.34
C GLY A 344 -9.67 22.49 -14.85
N ASN A 345 -8.57 23.14 -14.47
CA ASN A 345 -7.22 22.66 -14.70
C ASN A 345 -6.40 22.92 -13.44
N MET A 346 -5.82 21.88 -12.87
CA MET A 346 -4.97 21.91 -11.68
C MET A 346 -3.57 21.43 -12.06
N MET A 347 -2.57 22.23 -11.71
CA MET A 347 -1.15 21.89 -11.85
C MET A 347 -0.52 21.77 -10.46
N SER A 348 0.15 20.65 -10.19
CA SER A 348 1.05 20.47 -9.05
C SER A 348 2.49 20.29 -9.52
N TYR A 349 3.46 20.68 -8.69
CA TYR A 349 4.89 20.59 -8.99
C TYR A 349 5.65 20.04 -7.78
N GLY A 350 6.57 19.10 -8.01
CA GLY A 350 7.47 18.56 -6.99
C GLY A 350 6.95 17.33 -6.25
N ILE A 351 7.49 17.12 -5.03
CA ILE A 351 7.38 15.86 -4.27
C ILE A 351 5.92 15.61 -3.83
N GLY A 352 5.21 14.83 -4.63
CA GLY A 352 3.89 14.31 -4.37
C GLY A 352 3.33 13.66 -5.62
N SER A 353 2.76 12.47 -5.48
CA SER A 353 1.85 11.90 -6.49
C SER A 353 0.55 12.73 -6.54
N LEU A 354 -0.38 12.38 -7.42
CA LEU A 354 -1.69 13.02 -7.62
C LEU A 354 -2.42 13.40 -6.31
N PHE A 355 -2.31 12.56 -5.27
CA PHE A 355 -3.00 12.75 -3.99
C PHE A 355 -2.17 13.49 -2.91
N GLY A 356 -0.97 13.99 -3.27
CA GLY A 356 -0.16 14.87 -2.45
C GLY A 356 0.17 14.30 -1.07
N GLY A 357 -0.41 14.88 -0.02
CA GLY A 357 -0.19 14.47 1.37
C GLY A 357 -0.70 13.06 1.71
N LEU A 358 -1.72 12.56 1.00
CA LEU A 358 -2.23 11.20 1.23
C LEU A 358 -1.16 10.15 0.91
N GLU A 359 -0.36 10.38 -0.13
CA GLU A 359 0.75 9.50 -0.56
C GLU A 359 1.94 9.49 0.41
N THR A 360 1.94 10.38 1.40
CA THR A 360 2.91 10.38 2.50
C THR A 360 2.46 9.46 3.65
N ILE A 361 1.16 9.18 3.75
CA ILE A 361 0.52 8.34 4.77
C ILE A 361 0.22 6.94 4.23
N ALA A 362 -0.17 6.89 2.95
CA ALA A 362 -0.52 5.71 2.18
C ALA A 362 0.22 5.75 0.83
N PRO A 363 1.49 5.30 0.78
CA PRO A 363 2.27 5.27 -0.45
C PRO A 363 1.59 4.41 -1.52
N GLY A 364 1.75 4.76 -2.80
CA GLY A 364 1.19 3.97 -3.89
C GLY A 364 -0.34 3.99 -3.94
N PHE A 365 -1.00 4.94 -3.27
CA PHE A 365 -2.47 5.05 -3.30
C PHE A 365 -2.96 5.41 -4.71
N ALA A 366 -2.17 6.14 -5.52
CA ALA A 366 -2.51 6.44 -6.91
C ALA A 366 -2.64 5.24 -7.83
N LEU A 367 -2.09 4.06 -7.47
CA LEU A 367 -2.31 2.80 -8.19
C LEU A 367 -3.80 2.48 -8.37
N LEU A 368 -4.65 3.00 -7.47
CA LEU A 368 -6.11 2.81 -7.51
C LEU A 368 -6.82 3.68 -8.56
N SER A 369 -6.17 4.75 -9.01
CA SER A 369 -6.76 5.73 -9.94
C SER A 369 -6.59 5.33 -11.41
N GLN A 370 -5.73 4.37 -11.73
CA GLN A 370 -5.38 3.97 -13.09
C GLN A 370 -5.19 2.46 -13.22
N PRO A 371 -5.07 1.87 -14.43
CA PRO A 371 -4.67 0.48 -14.59
C PRO A 371 -3.31 0.24 -13.91
N VAL A 372 -3.26 -0.72 -12.97
CA VAL A 372 -2.05 -0.98 -12.18
C VAL A 372 -0.93 -1.50 -13.07
N GLU A 373 0.23 -0.84 -13.02
CA GLU A 373 1.46 -1.30 -13.65
C GLU A 373 2.03 -2.50 -12.89
N VAL A 374 2.27 -3.60 -13.60
CA VAL A 374 2.79 -4.84 -12.98
C VAL A 374 4.19 -4.60 -12.41
N LYS A 375 5.01 -3.81 -13.10
CA LYS A 375 6.35 -3.47 -12.60
C LYS A 375 6.31 -2.60 -11.34
N GLU A 376 5.35 -1.69 -11.24
CA GLU A 376 5.24 -0.76 -10.13
C GLU A 376 4.79 -1.48 -8.85
N LEU A 377 3.78 -2.36 -8.94
CA LEU A 377 3.28 -3.12 -7.78
C LEU A 377 4.19 -4.29 -7.39
N PHE A 378 4.67 -5.10 -8.34
CA PHE A 378 5.42 -6.33 -8.04
C PHE A 378 6.95 -6.15 -8.06
N ALA A 379 7.45 -4.96 -8.38
CA ALA A 379 8.88 -4.65 -8.49
C ALA A 379 9.66 -5.69 -9.35
N ASN A 380 10.46 -6.55 -8.71
CA ASN A 380 11.21 -7.63 -9.38
C ASN A 380 10.85 -9.02 -8.82
N ASP A 381 9.75 -9.12 -8.06
CA ASP A 381 9.34 -10.37 -7.44
C ASP A 381 8.75 -11.34 -8.48
N LEU A 382 8.97 -12.64 -8.25
CA LEU A 382 8.49 -13.70 -9.12
C LEU A 382 7.03 -14.03 -8.75
N ILE A 383 6.14 -13.93 -9.74
CA ILE A 383 4.73 -14.29 -9.62
C ILE A 383 4.60 -15.80 -9.91
N ASP A 384 4.33 -16.58 -8.86
CA ASP A 384 4.11 -18.03 -8.88
C ASP A 384 2.96 -18.39 -7.91
N ASN A 385 2.53 -19.65 -7.92
CA ASN A 385 1.56 -20.21 -6.98
C ASN A 385 1.93 -19.90 -5.53
N ASP A 386 0.95 -19.43 -4.75
CA ASP A 386 1.10 -19.03 -3.34
C ASP A 386 2.17 -17.94 -3.07
N ALA A 387 2.69 -17.27 -4.10
CA ALA A 387 3.64 -16.16 -3.92
C ALA A 387 3.00 -14.97 -3.18
N THR A 388 3.80 -14.35 -2.33
CA THR A 388 3.44 -13.16 -1.55
C THR A 388 4.59 -12.16 -1.53
N GLY A 389 4.27 -10.88 -1.57
CA GLY A 389 5.24 -9.80 -1.40
C GLY A 389 4.58 -8.55 -0.82
N SER A 390 5.40 -7.52 -0.61
CA SER A 390 4.97 -6.24 -0.06
C SER A 390 5.78 -5.14 -0.72
N ASN A 391 5.11 -4.15 -1.31
CA ASN A 391 5.74 -3.05 -2.02
C ASN A 391 4.81 -1.83 -2.07
N LEU A 392 5.37 -0.62 -1.97
CA LEU A 392 4.59 0.63 -1.93
C LEU A 392 3.38 0.58 -0.96
N GLY A 393 3.55 0.03 0.25
CA GLY A 393 2.45 -0.10 1.23
C GLY A 393 1.40 -1.18 0.91
N TRP A 394 1.48 -1.84 -0.24
CA TRP A 394 0.58 -2.91 -0.66
C TRP A 394 1.16 -4.30 -0.39
N ASP A 395 0.51 -5.03 0.51
CA ASP A 395 0.75 -6.46 0.72
C ASP A 395 -0.07 -7.25 -0.30
N TRP A 396 0.58 -8.08 -1.12
CA TRP A 396 -0.07 -8.84 -2.19
C TRP A 396 0.14 -10.35 -2.07
N ARG A 397 -0.85 -11.12 -2.57
CA ARG A 397 -0.83 -12.59 -2.61
C ARG A 397 -1.46 -13.13 -3.89
N VAL A 398 -0.78 -14.09 -4.52
CA VAL A 398 -1.35 -14.92 -5.58
C VAL A 398 -2.37 -15.89 -4.98
N ILE A 399 -3.63 -15.78 -5.41
CA ILE A 399 -4.72 -16.68 -4.99
C ILE A 399 -4.75 -17.93 -5.88
N GLY A 400 -4.25 -17.83 -7.11
CA GLY A 400 -4.19 -18.91 -8.08
C GLY A 400 -4.46 -18.42 -9.49
N ILE A 401 -4.98 -19.31 -10.33
CA ILE A 401 -5.15 -19.08 -11.77
C ILE A 401 -6.63 -18.98 -12.12
N GLU A 402 -7.02 -17.93 -12.85
CA GLU A 402 -8.37 -17.74 -13.38
C GLU A 402 -8.32 -17.51 -14.90
N LYS A 403 -9.35 -17.97 -15.63
CA LYS A 403 -9.43 -17.79 -17.08
C LYS A 403 -10.28 -16.59 -17.45
N ILE A 404 -9.68 -15.60 -18.12
CA ILE A 404 -10.38 -14.45 -18.69
C ILE A 404 -10.40 -14.63 -20.21
N GLY A 405 -11.60 -14.82 -20.75
CA GLY A 405 -11.78 -15.12 -22.17
C GLY A 405 -11.15 -16.47 -22.55
N SER A 406 -10.11 -16.42 -23.40
CA SER A 406 -9.33 -17.59 -23.84
C SER A 406 -8.02 -17.80 -23.06
N GLU A 407 -7.56 -16.79 -22.33
CA GLU A 407 -6.26 -16.78 -21.67
C GLU A 407 -6.41 -17.14 -20.19
N SER A 408 -5.33 -17.69 -19.62
CA SER A 408 -5.24 -18.04 -18.20
C SER A 408 -4.31 -17.03 -17.56
N MET A 409 -4.74 -16.41 -16.46
CA MET A 409 -4.06 -15.29 -15.82
C MET A 409 -3.92 -15.55 -14.32
N TRP A 410 -2.89 -14.99 -13.69
CA TRP A 410 -2.76 -15.01 -12.24
C TRP A 410 -3.78 -14.07 -11.62
N LYS A 411 -4.55 -14.60 -10.68
CA LYS A 411 -5.45 -13.83 -9.82
C LYS A 411 -4.70 -13.47 -8.55
N ILE A 412 -4.53 -12.18 -8.33
CA ILE A 412 -3.82 -11.64 -7.18
C ILE A 412 -4.77 -10.74 -6.40
N THR A 413 -4.71 -10.79 -5.08
CA THR A 413 -5.33 -9.79 -4.21
C THR A 413 -4.23 -9.03 -3.50
N ALA A 414 -4.35 -7.70 -3.46
CA ALA A 414 -3.48 -6.81 -2.71
C ALA A 414 -4.30 -5.96 -1.74
N THR A 415 -3.75 -5.71 -0.56
CA THR A 415 -4.35 -4.96 0.55
C THR A 415 -3.35 -3.94 1.07
N HIS A 416 -3.80 -2.72 1.30
CA HIS A 416 -2.91 -1.62 1.68
C HIS A 416 -2.73 -1.55 3.20
N HIS A 417 -1.54 -1.92 3.68
CA HIS A 417 -1.22 -2.10 5.10
C HIS A 417 -1.41 -0.83 5.94
N ASP A 418 -0.91 0.30 5.45
CA ASP A 418 -0.85 1.53 6.25
C ASP A 418 -2.23 2.16 6.53
N LEU A 419 -3.24 1.90 5.68
CA LEU A 419 -4.60 2.42 5.92
C LEU A 419 -5.29 1.69 7.08
N GLU A 420 -5.07 0.38 7.17
CA GLU A 420 -5.55 -0.45 8.29
C GLU A 420 -4.77 -0.11 9.58
N SER A 421 -3.44 0.00 9.49
CA SER A 421 -2.58 0.25 10.66
C SER A 421 -2.80 1.64 11.30
N TYR A 422 -3.12 2.66 10.49
CA TYR A 422 -3.51 3.98 10.98
C TYR A 422 -5.02 4.13 11.27
N CYS A 423 -5.82 3.07 11.11
CA CYS A 423 -7.28 3.08 11.28
C CYS A 423 -8.00 4.16 10.44
N LEU A 424 -7.45 4.45 9.25
CA LEU A 424 -8.02 5.41 8.29
C LEU A 424 -9.03 4.75 7.35
N GLY A 425 -9.13 3.43 7.37
CA GLY A 425 -10.08 2.63 6.63
C GLY A 425 -9.44 1.38 6.05
N SER A 426 -9.85 0.97 4.87
CA SER A 426 -9.28 -0.16 4.13
C SER A 426 -9.24 0.14 2.63
N ALA A 427 -8.19 -0.33 1.96
CA ALA A 427 -8.14 -0.37 0.51
C ALA A 427 -7.66 -1.74 0.06
N SER A 428 -8.39 -2.35 -0.87
CA SER A 428 -8.08 -3.65 -1.43
C SER A 428 -8.30 -3.63 -2.94
N MET A 429 -7.48 -4.40 -3.65
CA MET A 429 -7.64 -4.60 -5.08
C MET A 429 -7.49 -6.08 -5.43
N THR A 430 -8.25 -6.52 -6.43
CA THR A 430 -8.06 -7.82 -7.07
C THR A 430 -7.65 -7.59 -8.51
N LEU A 431 -6.51 -8.14 -8.90
CA LEU A 431 -5.86 -7.98 -10.19
C LEU A 431 -5.84 -9.32 -10.93
N TRP A 432 -5.93 -9.25 -12.25
CA TRP A 432 -5.68 -10.37 -13.15
C TRP A 432 -4.58 -9.99 -14.13
N ILE A 433 -3.50 -10.78 -14.14
CA ILE A 433 -2.24 -10.42 -14.81
C ILE A 433 -1.75 -11.59 -15.67
N GLY A 434 -1.25 -11.27 -16.86
CA GLY A 434 -0.57 -12.20 -17.78
C GLY A 434 0.85 -11.72 -18.07
N GLU A 435 1.70 -12.62 -18.59
CA GLU A 435 3.12 -12.38 -18.82
C GLU A 435 3.38 -11.28 -19.87
N ASP A 436 2.64 -11.29 -20.98
CA ASP A 436 2.85 -10.39 -22.12
C ASP A 436 2.29 -8.95 -21.93
N ILE A 437 1.66 -8.64 -20.78
CA ILE A 437 0.95 -7.38 -20.55
C ILE A 437 1.55 -6.64 -19.34
N PRO A 438 2.14 -5.44 -19.50
CA PRO A 438 2.80 -4.72 -18.40
C PRO A 438 1.82 -4.02 -17.44
N TRP A 439 0.51 -4.14 -17.68
CA TRP A 439 -0.59 -3.65 -16.84
C TRP A 439 -1.53 -4.81 -16.45
N ALA A 440 -2.30 -4.64 -15.37
CA ALA A 440 -3.39 -5.54 -15.02
C ALA A 440 -4.46 -5.59 -16.14
N ALA A 441 -4.71 -6.78 -16.70
CA ALA A 441 -5.69 -6.99 -17.77
C ALA A 441 -7.15 -6.83 -17.29
N LYS A 442 -7.37 -7.05 -15.99
CA LYS A 442 -8.58 -6.66 -15.26
C LYS A 442 -8.16 -6.24 -13.85
N GLN A 443 -8.85 -5.24 -13.32
CA GLN A 443 -8.78 -4.89 -11.90
C GLN A 443 -10.17 -4.68 -11.30
N THR A 444 -10.26 -4.88 -10.00
CA THR A 444 -11.42 -4.50 -9.18
C THR A 444 -10.85 -3.88 -7.92
N VAL A 445 -11.30 -2.67 -7.61
CA VAL A 445 -10.79 -1.83 -6.53
C VAL A 445 -11.94 -1.58 -5.56
N ASP A 446 -11.68 -1.76 -4.27
CA ASP A 446 -12.60 -1.44 -3.19
C ASP A 446 -11.85 -0.60 -2.14
N VAL A 447 -12.41 0.57 -1.82
CA VAL A 447 -11.77 1.58 -0.97
C VAL A 447 -12.81 2.17 -0.03
N VAL A 448 -12.57 2.01 1.25
CA VAL A 448 -13.34 2.63 2.32
C VAL A 448 -12.39 3.54 3.09
N ILE A 449 -12.63 4.85 3.05
CA ILE A 449 -11.93 5.81 3.91
C ILE A 449 -12.90 6.23 5.00
N SER A 450 -12.52 5.99 6.25
CA SER A 450 -13.30 6.30 7.45
C SER A 450 -12.63 7.41 8.26
N GLY A 451 -13.34 8.52 8.48
CA GLY A 451 -12.94 9.47 9.52
C GLY A 451 -13.11 8.88 10.91
N SER A 452 -12.38 9.39 11.90
CA SER A 452 -12.37 8.88 13.28
C SER A 452 -13.74 8.83 13.99
N ASP A 453 -14.74 9.54 13.47
CA ASP A 453 -16.10 9.59 14.02
C ASP A 453 -17.07 8.56 13.42
N SER A 454 -16.77 7.96 12.25
CA SER A 454 -17.75 7.12 11.51
C SER A 454 -18.02 5.75 12.15
N ASN A 455 -17.25 5.37 13.18
CA ASN A 455 -17.39 4.10 13.90
C ASN A 455 -18.60 4.05 14.87
N ARG A 456 -19.59 4.96 14.72
CA ARG A 456 -20.76 5.08 15.60
C ARG A 456 -22.10 4.75 14.94
N ALA A 457 -22.11 4.34 13.68
CA ALA A 457 -23.33 3.98 12.94
C ALA A 457 -23.14 2.71 12.08
N GLY A 458 -23.13 1.55 12.76
CA GLY A 458 -23.42 0.24 12.15
C GLY A 458 -24.90 -0.12 12.25
#